data_AF-I1CUM6-F1
#
_entry.id   AF-I1CUM6-F1
#
_cell.length_a   1.000
_cell.length_b   1.000
_cell.length_c   1.000
_cell.angle_alpha   90.00
_cell.angle_beta   90.00
_cell.angle_gamma   90.00
#
_symmetry.space_group_name_H-M   'P 1'
#
loop_
_entity.id
_entity.type
_entity.pdbx_description
1 polymer ?
#
loop_
_entity_poly.entity_id
_entity_poly.type
_entity_poly.pdbx_seq_one_letter_code
_entity_poly.pdbx_strand_id
1 'polypeptide(L)'
;MQGRPHISINFIGVLPAERGRHVGSNLLKYAIKKADEVQLPIFAEIWDQKTVHWFEKFGFEVQTVRILSEKEGITAYYVVREPKFNMASPSPLTPSTTVLNLEPPREDTILTSENNTG
;
A
#
# COMPACT_ATOMS: atom_id res chain seq x y z
N MET A 1 11.04 12.34 -1.25
CA MET A 1 10.02 11.50 -0.58
C MET A 1 9.65 11.99 0.83
N GLN A 2 10.22 13.09 1.36
CA GLN A 2 9.84 13.59 2.69
C GLN A 2 8.37 14.00 2.71
N GLY A 3 7.62 13.51 3.70
CA GLY A 3 6.21 13.84 3.92
C GLY A 3 5.18 13.01 3.16
N ARG A 4 5.57 12.16 2.19
CA ARG A 4 4.64 11.27 1.50
C ARG A 4 4.54 9.92 2.24
N PRO A 5 3.35 9.45 2.65
CA PRO A 5 3.20 8.10 3.20
C PRO A 5 3.70 7.04 2.21
N HIS A 6 4.55 6.13 2.67
CA HIS A 6 5.17 5.09 1.84
C HIS A 6 5.61 3.91 2.69
N ILE A 7 5.85 2.77 2.05
CA ILE A 7 6.52 1.61 2.64
C ILE A 7 8.00 1.68 2.27
N SER A 8 8.90 1.54 3.25
CA SER A 8 10.33 1.42 3.00
C SER A 8 10.79 -0.03 3.08
N ILE A 9 11.62 -0.45 2.12
CA ILE A 9 12.39 -1.68 2.24
C ILE A 9 13.72 -1.32 2.89
N ASN A 10 13.84 -1.62 4.18
CA ASN A 10 15.10 -1.38 4.91
C ASN A 10 16.18 -2.38 4.50
N PHE A 11 15.81 -3.65 4.34
CA PHE A 11 16.74 -4.69 3.93
C PHE A 11 16.01 -5.86 3.26
N ILE A 12 16.58 -6.36 2.17
CA ILE A 12 16.19 -7.64 1.56
C ILE A 12 17.46 -8.40 1.15
N GLY A 13 17.59 -9.63 1.62
CA GLY A 13 18.78 -10.43 1.39
C GLY A 13 18.43 -11.90 1.25
N VAL A 14 19.19 -12.61 0.42
CA VAL A 14 19.12 -14.06 0.27
C VAL A 14 20.52 -14.61 0.50
N LEU A 15 20.62 -15.61 1.38
CA LEU A 15 21.87 -16.32 1.64
C LEU A 15 22.47 -16.83 0.32
N PRO A 16 23.79 -16.75 0.09
CA PRO A 16 24.41 -17.15 -1.17
C PRO A 16 24.02 -18.56 -1.64
N ALA A 17 23.93 -19.52 -0.71
CA ALA A 17 23.54 -20.91 -0.98
C ALA A 17 22.07 -21.07 -1.43
N GLU A 18 21.21 -20.10 -1.14
CA GLU A 18 19.77 -20.13 -1.44
C GLU A 18 19.41 -19.27 -2.66
N ARG A 19 20.40 -18.70 -3.35
CA ARG A 19 20.19 -17.91 -4.57
C ARG A 19 19.78 -18.80 -5.74
N GLY A 20 19.17 -18.19 -6.76
CA GLY A 20 18.65 -18.92 -7.93
C GLY A 20 17.34 -19.68 -7.68
N ARG A 21 16.80 -19.65 -6.45
CA ARG A 21 15.56 -20.34 -6.06
C ARG A 21 14.35 -19.41 -5.92
N HIS A 22 14.42 -18.21 -6.49
CA HIS A 22 13.38 -17.17 -6.45
C HIS A 22 12.96 -16.68 -5.05
N VAL A 23 13.69 -17.02 -3.98
CA VAL A 23 13.37 -16.59 -2.60
C VAL A 23 13.22 -15.07 -2.50
N GLY A 24 14.22 -14.32 -2.94
CA GLY A 24 14.20 -12.84 -2.90
C GLY A 24 13.08 -12.25 -3.75
N SER A 25 12.78 -12.86 -4.90
CA SER A 25 11.67 -12.43 -5.76
C SER A 25 10.32 -12.65 -5.09
N ASN A 26 10.13 -13.76 -4.37
CA ASN A 26 8.88 -14.03 -3.66
C ASN A 26 8.70 -13.10 -2.45
N LEU A 27 9.77 -12.80 -1.71
CA LEU A 27 9.75 -11.81 -0.64
C LEU A 27 9.37 -10.42 -1.15
N LEU A 28 10.00 -9.96 -2.24
CA LEU A 28 9.70 -8.65 -2.82
C LEU A 28 8.27 -8.60 -3.38
N LYS A 29 7.80 -9.67 -4.06
CA LYS A 29 6.40 -9.77 -4.54
C LYS A 29 5.39 -9.68 -3.41
N TYR A 30 5.69 -10.28 -2.26
CA TYR A 30 4.82 -10.19 -1.08
C TYR A 30 4.73 -8.75 -0.56
N ALA A 31 5.88 -8.06 -0.42
CA ALA A 31 5.90 -6.65 -0.03
C ALA A 31 5.15 -5.76 -1.03
N ILE A 32 5.33 -6.02 -2.32
CA ILE A 32 4.60 -5.35 -3.40
C ILE A 32 3.08 -5.55 -3.27
N LYS A 33 2.65 -6.80 -3.08
CA LYS A 33 1.23 -7.11 -2.91
C LYS A 33 0.65 -6.32 -1.74
N LYS A 34 1.36 -6.26 -0.61
CA LYS A 34 0.93 -5.50 0.57
C LYS A 34 0.84 -4.00 0.29
N ALA A 35 1.83 -3.45 -0.42
CA ALA A 35 1.83 -2.05 -0.85
C ALA A 35 0.66 -1.72 -1.78
N ASP A 36 0.37 -2.60 -2.74
CA ASP A 36 -0.78 -2.48 -3.64
C ASP A 36 -2.10 -2.58 -2.86
N GLU A 37 -2.23 -3.49 -1.89
CA GLU A 37 -3.44 -3.61 -1.03
C GLU A 37 -3.75 -2.33 -0.24
N VAL A 38 -2.72 -1.63 0.25
CA VAL A 38 -2.89 -0.39 1.04
C VAL A 38 -2.70 0.89 0.21
N GLN A 39 -2.51 0.75 -1.11
CA GLN A 39 -2.29 1.85 -2.05
C GLN A 39 -1.18 2.82 -1.60
N LEU A 40 -0.05 2.27 -1.15
CA LEU A 40 1.15 3.04 -0.80
C LEU A 40 2.31 2.76 -1.75
N PRO A 41 3.10 3.77 -2.13
CA PRO A 41 4.33 3.56 -2.89
C PRO A 41 5.38 2.85 -2.02
N ILE A 42 6.32 2.20 -2.70
CA ILE A 42 7.46 1.53 -2.07
C ILE A 42 8.73 2.31 -2.38
N PHE A 43 9.56 2.52 -1.36
CA PHE A 43 10.87 3.14 -1.44
C PHE A 43 11.97 2.16 -1.08
N ALA A 44 13.09 2.21 -1.81
CA ALA A 44 14.31 1.52 -1.41
C ALA A 44 15.55 2.32 -1.81
N GLU A 45 16.60 2.19 -1.01
CA GLU A 45 17.95 2.66 -1.32
C GLU A 45 18.80 1.45 -1.73
N ILE A 46 19.49 1.57 -2.86
CA ILE A 46 20.29 0.49 -3.45
C ILE A 46 21.70 1.02 -3.73
N TRP A 47 22.71 0.19 -3.50
CA TRP A 47 24.12 0.60 -3.58
C TRP A 47 24.85 -0.02 -4.78
N ASP A 48 24.18 -0.86 -5.57
CA ASP A 48 24.75 -1.51 -6.74
C ASP A 48 23.78 -1.57 -7.94
N GLN A 49 24.31 -1.36 -9.14
CA GLN A 49 23.51 -1.26 -10.36
C GLN A 49 22.85 -2.60 -10.76
N LYS A 50 23.41 -3.76 -10.36
CA LYS A 50 22.83 -5.06 -10.69
C LYS A 50 21.52 -5.27 -9.94
N THR A 51 21.49 -4.86 -8.67
CA THR A 51 20.28 -4.88 -7.85
C THR A 51 19.27 -3.86 -8.35
N VAL A 52 19.67 -2.67 -8.80
CA VAL A 52 18.75 -1.71 -9.46
C VAL A 52 18.04 -2.38 -10.63
N HIS A 53 18.79 -3.00 -11.55
CA HIS A 53 18.21 -3.68 -12.70
C HIS A 53 17.31 -4.87 -12.31
N TRP A 54 17.57 -5.51 -11.17
CA TRP A 54 16.67 -6.53 -10.63
C TRP A 54 15.36 -5.91 -10.12
N PHE A 55 15.42 -4.77 -9.42
CA PHE A 55 14.24 -4.04 -8.94
C PHE A 55 13.37 -3.50 -10.10
N GLU A 56 13.98 -3.02 -11.19
CA GLU A 56 13.27 -2.55 -12.39
C GLU A 56 12.29 -3.58 -12.95
N LYS A 57 12.65 -4.88 -12.89
CA LYS A 57 11.79 -5.99 -13.34
C LYS A 57 10.49 -6.12 -12.53
N PHE A 58 10.43 -5.50 -11.35
CA PHE A 58 9.24 -5.46 -10.49
C PHE A 58 8.46 -4.14 -10.62
N GLY A 59 8.86 -3.26 -11.55
CA GLY A 59 8.24 -1.96 -11.79
C GLY A 59 8.71 -0.85 -10.87
N PHE A 60 9.90 -1.00 -10.28
CA PHE A 60 10.58 0.12 -9.63
C PHE A 60 11.29 0.98 -10.67
N GLU A 61 11.33 2.28 -10.41
CA GLU A 61 11.99 3.28 -11.24
C GLU A 61 13.01 4.04 -10.40
N VAL A 62 14.17 4.35 -10.98
CA VAL A 62 15.18 5.18 -10.34
C VAL A 62 14.70 6.63 -10.34
N GLN A 63 14.44 7.18 -9.16
CA GLN A 63 14.01 8.57 -9.01
C GLN A 63 15.18 9.52 -8.76
N THR A 64 16.25 9.04 -8.13
CA THR A 64 17.43 9.86 -7.85
C THR A 64 18.66 8.97 -7.75
N VAL A 65 19.78 9.47 -8.24
CA VAL A 65 21.10 8.88 -8.04
C VAL A 65 21.94 9.87 -7.24
N ARG A 66 22.61 9.41 -6.19
CA ARG A 66 23.57 10.21 -5.43
C ARG A 66 24.91 9.53 -5.38
N ILE A 67 25.92 10.26 -5.83
CA ILE A 67 27.31 9.86 -5.66
C ILE A 67 27.73 10.30 -4.26
N LEU A 68 28.01 9.33 -3.39
CA LEU A 68 28.43 9.57 -2.01
C LEU A 68 29.94 9.73 -1.91
N SER A 69 30.69 9.05 -2.79
CA SER A 69 32.14 9.23 -2.94
C SER A 69 32.56 8.86 -4.35
N GLU A 70 33.08 9.84 -5.10
CA GLU A 70 33.63 9.60 -6.45
C GLU A 70 34.89 8.74 -6.41
N LYS A 71 35.76 9.00 -5.44
CA LYS A 71 37.03 8.29 -5.28
C LYS A 71 36.82 6.79 -4.99
N GLU A 72 35.84 6.48 -4.14
CA GLU A 72 35.53 5.11 -3.71
C GLU A 72 34.45 4.46 -4.60
N GLY A 73 33.92 5.18 -5.60
CA GLY A 73 32.86 4.68 -6.49
C GLY A 73 31.52 4.40 -5.79
N ILE A 74 31.26 5.01 -4.64
CA ILE A 74 30.05 4.75 -3.85
C ILE A 74 28.89 5.57 -4.43
N THR A 75 27.91 4.86 -4.97
CA THR A 75 26.69 5.45 -5.55
C THR A 75 25.46 4.85 -4.89
N ALA A 76 24.57 5.70 -4.40
CA ALA A 76 23.25 5.33 -3.90
C ALA A 76 22.18 5.63 -4.97
N TYR A 77 21.36 4.64 -5.26
CA TYR A 77 20.22 4.73 -6.16
C TYR A 77 18.94 4.67 -5.31
N TYR A 78 18.13 5.71 -5.43
CA TYR A 78 16.84 5.80 -4.78
C TYR A 78 15.76 5.37 -5.76
N VAL A 79 15.16 4.21 -5.50
CA VAL A 79 14.14 3.64 -6.36
C VAL A 79 12.76 3.72 -5.72
N VAL A 80 11.75 3.95 -6.55
CA VAL A 80 10.36 4.03 -6.13
C VAL A 80 9.50 3.16 -7.03
N ARG A 81 8.53 2.47 -6.44
CA ARG A 81 7.44 1.82 -7.17
C ARG A 81 6.11 2.38 -6.68
N GLU A 82 5.32 2.90 -7.62
CA GLU A 82 3.94 3.30 -7.33
C GLU A 82 3.03 2.08 -7.14
N PRO A 83 2.00 2.16 -6.27
CA PRO A 83 1.06 1.07 -6.09
C PRO A 83 0.23 0.89 -7.36
N LYS A 84 -0.12 -0.35 -7.67
CA LYS A 84 -1.02 -0.69 -8.78
C LYS A 84 -2.38 -1.06 -8.21
N PHE A 85 -3.44 -0.51 -8.79
CA PHE A 85 -4.79 -0.90 -8.41
C PHE A 85 -5.11 -2.28 -8.98
N ASN A 86 -5.47 -3.22 -8.12
CA ASN A 86 -5.97 -4.51 -8.54
C ASN A 86 -7.49 -4.55 -8.34
N MET A 87 -8.24 -4.44 -9.43
CA MET A 87 -9.72 -4.53 -9.40
C MET A 87 -10.24 -5.86 -8.84
N ALA A 88 -9.41 -6.91 -8.76
CA ALA A 88 -9.76 -8.21 -8.21
C ALA A 88 -9.40 -8.38 -6.73
N SER A 89 -8.73 -7.41 -6.10
CA SER A 89 -8.49 -7.45 -4.65
C SER A 89 -9.71 -6.83 -3.96
N PRO A 90 -10.37 -7.52 -3.02
CA PRO A 90 -11.46 -6.91 -2.27
C PRO A 90 -10.91 -5.66 -1.58
N SER A 91 -11.46 -4.49 -1.90
CA SER A 91 -11.17 -3.27 -1.16
C SER A 91 -11.40 -3.53 0.32
N PRO A 92 -10.55 -3.02 1.23
CA PRO A 92 -10.96 -2.89 2.62
C PRO A 92 -12.28 -2.13 2.59
N LEU A 93 -13.33 -2.75 3.14
CA LEU A 93 -14.66 -2.19 3.26
C LEU A 93 -14.50 -0.75 3.76
N THR A 94 -14.76 0.23 2.90
CA THR A 94 -15.05 1.57 3.38
C THR A 94 -16.17 1.40 4.41
N PRO A 95 -16.07 1.99 5.61
CA PRO A 95 -17.24 2.09 6.44
C PRO A 95 -18.23 2.91 5.64
N SER A 96 -19.20 2.23 5.02
CA SER A 96 -20.36 2.88 4.49
C SER A 96 -21.02 3.49 5.71
N THR A 97 -20.78 4.77 5.95
CA THR A 97 -21.56 5.55 6.89
C THR A 97 -22.95 5.72 6.28
N THR A 98 -23.67 4.61 6.16
CA THR A 98 -25.11 4.61 6.10
C THR A 98 -25.51 5.06 7.48
N VAL A 99 -25.60 6.39 7.65
CA VAL A 99 -26.34 6.96 8.75
C VAL A 99 -27.76 6.43 8.54
N LEU A 100 -28.11 5.38 9.27
CA LEU A 100 -29.46 4.88 9.33
C LEU A 100 -30.26 6.00 9.98
N ASN A 101 -30.88 6.84 9.15
CA ASN A 101 -31.67 7.98 9.60
C ASN A 101 -32.96 7.41 10.20
N LEU A 102 -32.84 6.81 11.38
CA LEU A 102 -33.95 6.39 12.22
C LEU A 102 -34.53 7.66 12.81
N GLU A 103 -35.48 8.27 12.10
CA GLU A 103 -36.34 9.27 12.72
C GLU A 103 -37.16 8.53 13.79
N PRO A 104 -37.09 8.94 15.08
CA PRO A 104 -37.88 8.30 16.10
C PRO A 104 -39.36 8.44 15.74
N PRO A 105 -40.19 7.39 15.93
CA PRO A 105 -41.62 7.49 15.67
C PRO A 105 -42.19 8.63 16.52
N ARG A 106 -42.83 9.62 15.86
CA ARG A 106 -43.53 10.70 16.55
C ARG A 106 -44.65 10.09 17.38
N GLU A 107 -44.69 10.40 18.68
CA GLU A 107 -45.71 9.92 19.62
C GLU A 107 -47.12 10.50 19.35
N ASP A 108 -47.26 11.39 18.37
CA ASP A 108 -48.50 12.15 18.14
C ASP A 108 -49.58 11.42 17.32
N THR A 109 -49.45 10.13 17.04
CA THR A 109 -50.49 9.36 16.31
C THR A 109 -51.33 8.45 17.23
N ILE A 110 -51.60 8.88 18.46
CA ILE A 110 -52.74 8.34 19.21
C ILE A 110 -53.94 9.23 18.87
N LEU A 111 -54.70 8.81 17.84
CA LEU A 111 -56.04 9.32 17.62
C LEU A 111 -56.88 8.96 18.84
N THR A 112 -57.23 9.98 19.62
CA THR A 112 -58.37 9.95 20.53
C THR A 112 -59.63 9.65 19.71
N SER A 113 -60.08 8.40 19.70
CA SER A 113 -61.45 8.08 19.30
C SER A 113 -62.37 8.30 20.49
N GLU A 114 -63.12 9.40 20.43
CA GLU A 114 -64.20 9.74 21.34
C GLU A 114 -65.34 8.69 21.32
N ASN A 115 -65.83 8.39 22.52
CA ASN A 115 -67.22 8.23 22.94
C ASN A 115 -68.30 7.58 22.03
N ASN A 116 -68.92 6.57 22.64
CA ASN A 116 -70.37 6.26 22.73
C ASN A 116 -71.17 5.83 21.49
N THR A 117 -71.83 4.68 21.63
CA THR A 117 -73.21 4.51 21.17
C THR A 117 -73.92 3.38 21.92
N GLY A 118 -75.11 3.65 22.47
CA GLY A 118 -76.10 2.66 22.92
C GLY A 118 -76.66 2.93 24.31
#